data_AF-A4U3W4-F1
#
_entry.id   AF-A4U3W4-F1
#
_cell.length_a   1.000
_cell.length_b   1.000
_cell.length_c   1.000
_cell.angle_alpha   90.00
_cell.angle_beta   90.00
_cell.angle_gamma   90.00
#
_symmetry.space_group_name_H-M   'P 1'
#
loop_
_entity.id
_entity.type
_entity.pdbx_description
1 polymer ?
#
loop_
_entity_poly.entity_id
_entity_poly.type
_entity_poly.pdbx_seq_one_letter_code
_entity_poly.pdbx_strand_id
1 'polypeptide(L)'
;MSLPIISADQRLAERRGIKGAIFGKSGIGKTTLLLTMGPATTLFFDLEAGDLAIEAGAGQHPGGDLQEWRDIAVLIGGPNRGLGDNKP
;
A
#
# COMPACT_ATOMS: atom_id res chain seq x y z
N MET A 1 -16.02 4.41 12.42
CA MET A 1 -16.72 3.75 11.30
C MET A 1 -16.31 2.29 11.27
N SER A 2 -17.18 1.34 10.90
CA SER A 2 -16.79 -0.06 10.74
C SER A 2 -16.02 -0.25 9.44
N LEU A 3 -14.80 -0.80 9.50
CA LEU A 3 -14.06 -1.20 8.31
C LEU A 3 -14.88 -2.26 7.55
N PRO A 4 -15.11 -2.13 6.23
CA PRO A 4 -15.88 -3.09 5.45
C PRO A 4 -15.06 -4.36 5.19
N ILE A 5 -14.95 -5.20 6.22
CA ILE A 5 -14.27 -6.49 6.11
C ILE A 5 -15.19 -7.46 5.35
N ILE A 6 -14.86 -7.73 4.09
CA ILE A 6 -15.57 -8.67 3.22
C ILE A 6 -15.08 -10.12 3.40
N SER A 7 -15.97 -11.09 3.16
CA SER A 7 -15.66 -12.52 3.26
C SER A 7 -14.63 -12.97 2.21
N ALA A 8 -14.05 -14.17 2.40
CA ALA A 8 -13.14 -14.75 1.41
C ALA A 8 -13.83 -14.95 0.05
N ASP A 9 -15.08 -15.42 0.05
CA ASP A 9 -15.85 -15.64 -1.18
C ASP A 9 -16.18 -14.33 -1.89
N GLN A 10 -16.52 -13.29 -1.13
CA GLN A 10 -16.72 -11.94 -1.66
C GLN A 10 -15.42 -11.42 -2.33
N ARG A 11 -14.26 -11.57 -1.68
CA ARG A 11 -12.94 -11.21 -2.26
C ARG A 11 -12.57 -12.00 -3.51
N LEU A 12 -13.04 -13.24 -3.63
CA LEU A 12 -12.79 -14.09 -4.80
C LEU A 12 -13.69 -13.74 -5.97
N ALA A 13 -14.91 -13.27 -5.70
CA ALA A 13 -15.86 -12.83 -6.70
C ALA A 13 -15.52 -11.44 -7.30
N GLU A 14 -14.70 -10.63 -6.63
CA GLU A 14 -14.32 -9.31 -7.15
C GLU A 14 -13.41 -9.38 -8.37
N ARG A 15 -13.60 -8.41 -9.28
CA ARG A 15 -12.73 -8.25 -10.46
C ARG A 15 -11.32 -7.88 -10.02
N ARG A 16 -10.37 -8.78 -10.25
CA ARG A 16 -8.96 -8.58 -9.88
C ARG A 16 -8.20 -7.77 -10.93
N GLY A 17 -7.37 -6.86 -10.45
CA GLY A 17 -6.36 -6.20 -11.26
C GLY A 17 -5.16 -7.10 -11.54
N ILE A 18 -4.26 -6.63 -12.40
CA ILE A 18 -2.99 -7.30 -12.70
C ILE A 18 -2.05 -7.12 -11.50
N LYS A 19 -1.40 -8.21 -11.09
CA LYS A 19 -0.28 -8.18 -10.15
C LYS A 19 1.02 -8.24 -10.95
N GLY A 20 1.81 -7.17 -10.91
CA GLY A 20 3.05 -7.05 -11.65
C GLY A 20 4.22 -6.68 -10.76
N ALA A 21 5.42 -7.06 -11.18
CA ALA A 21 6.68 -6.64 -10.58
C ALA A 21 7.60 -6.10 -11.67
N ILE A 22 8.30 -5.00 -11.39
CA ILE A 22 9.17 -4.30 -12.34
C ILE A 22 10.62 -4.46 -11.86
N PHE A 23 11.47 -4.98 -12.74
CA PHE A 23 12.88 -5.25 -12.44
C PHE A 23 13.80 -4.46 -13.37
N GLY A 24 14.98 -4.10 -12.88
CA GLY A 24 15.98 -3.39 -13.67
C GLY A 24 17.08 -2.77 -12.83
N LYS A 25 18.16 -2.34 -13.51
CA LYS A 25 19.34 -1.72 -12.90
C LYS A 25 18.96 -0.49 -12.06
N SER A 26 19.84 -0.10 -11.13
CA SER A 26 19.68 1.16 -10.39
C SER A 26 19.61 2.35 -11.37
N GLY A 27 18.79 3.36 -11.05
CA GLY A 27 18.64 4.56 -11.87
C GLY A 27 17.90 4.40 -13.22
N ILE A 28 17.44 3.20 -13.60
CA ILE A 28 16.73 2.99 -14.88
C ILE A 28 15.31 3.59 -14.93
N GLY A 29 14.83 4.15 -13.82
CA GLY A 29 13.52 4.79 -13.75
C GLY A 29 12.37 3.91 -13.23
N LYS A 30 12.67 2.89 -12.42
CA LYS A 30 11.64 2.04 -11.79
C LYS A 30 10.66 2.86 -10.95
N THR A 31 11.17 3.68 -10.03
CA THR A 31 10.35 4.52 -9.17
C THR A 31 9.71 5.68 -9.92
N THR A 32 10.45 6.31 -10.85
CA THR A 32 9.93 7.43 -11.65
C THR A 32 8.80 7.03 -12.59
N LEU A 33 8.61 5.73 -12.88
CA LEU A 33 7.44 5.25 -13.61
C LEU A 33 6.13 5.63 -12.91
N LEU A 34 6.13 5.80 -11.58
CA LEU A 34 4.96 6.28 -10.85
C LEU A 34 4.47 7.64 -11.37
N LEU A 35 5.36 8.50 -11.86
CA LEU A 35 5.02 9.83 -12.37
C LEU A 35 4.16 9.78 -13.65
N THR A 36 4.10 8.64 -14.34
CA THR A 36 3.23 8.46 -15.52
C THR A 36 1.82 8.00 -15.14
N MET A 37 1.55 7.74 -13.86
CA MET A 37 0.26 7.30 -13.36
C MET A 37 -0.63 8.49 -12.98
N GLY A 38 -1.95 8.33 -13.08
CA GLY A 38 -2.90 9.34 -12.64
C GLY A 38 -2.96 9.44 -11.10
N PRO A 39 -2.66 10.59 -10.47
CA PRO A 39 -2.58 10.68 -9.00
C PRO A 39 -3.95 10.49 -8.31
N ALA A 40 -5.05 10.83 -8.99
CA ALA A 40 -6.40 10.67 -8.45
C ALA A 40 -6.87 9.21 -8.33
N THR A 41 -6.19 8.27 -9.01
CA THR A 41 -6.59 6.86 -9.11
C THR A 41 -5.48 5.90 -8.70
N THR A 42 -4.37 6.42 -8.18
CA THR A 42 -3.17 5.64 -7.87
C THR A 42 -2.77 5.84 -6.41
N LEU A 43 -2.66 4.75 -5.68
CA LEU A 43 -2.11 4.73 -4.33
C LEU A 43 -0.66 4.22 -4.39
N PHE A 44 0.25 4.98 -3.82
CA PHE A 44 1.67 4.62 -3.71
C PHE A 44 2.03 4.33 -2.25
N PHE A 45 2.77 3.24 -2.04
CA PHE A 45 3.36 2.89 -0.75
C PHE A 45 4.87 2.81 -0.93
N ASP A 46 5.59 3.63 -0.17
CA ASP A 46 7.04 3.47 -0.05
C ASP A 46 7.35 2.48 1.06
N LEU A 47 8.03 1.38 0.70
CA LEU A 47 8.43 0.33 1.63
C LEU A 47 9.95 0.24 1.80
N GLU A 48 10.73 0.88 0.93
CA GLU A 48 12.20 0.78 0.89
C GLU A 48 12.89 2.15 0.88
N ALA A 49 12.17 3.24 1.21
CA ALA A 49 12.66 4.63 1.17
C ALA A 49 13.14 5.05 -0.24
N GLY A 50 12.41 4.64 -1.27
CA GLY A 50 12.69 4.94 -2.67
C GLY A 50 12.04 6.23 -3.18
N ASP A 51 11.20 6.87 -2.36
CA ASP A 51 10.40 8.04 -2.72
C ASP A 51 11.21 9.30 -3.06
N LEU A 52 12.49 9.36 -2.71
CA LEU A 52 13.39 10.45 -3.12
C LEU A 52 13.35 10.72 -4.64
N ALA A 53 13.14 9.69 -5.45
CA ALA A 53 13.04 9.81 -6.91
C ALA A 53 11.76 10.50 -7.41
N ILE A 54 10.77 10.73 -6.54
CA ILE A 54 9.42 11.23 -6.85
C ILE A 54 8.95 12.38 -5.93
N GLU A 55 9.83 12.92 -5.08
CA GLU A 55 9.54 14.00 -4.11
C GLU A 55 8.84 15.22 -4.75
N ALA A 56 9.13 15.51 -6.01
CA ALA A 56 8.56 16.67 -6.71
C ALA A 56 7.08 16.54 -7.09
N GLY A 57 6.42 15.38 -6.92
CA GLY A 57 5.05 15.23 -7.45
C GLY A 57 4.16 14.11 -6.91
N ALA A 58 4.64 13.17 -6.10
CA ALA A 58 3.81 12.03 -5.67
C ALA A 58 4.07 11.48 -4.25
N GLY A 59 5.18 11.86 -3.60
CA GLY A 59 5.58 11.35 -2.28
C GLY A 59 4.97 12.12 -1.11
N GLN A 60 3.64 12.17 -1.00
CA GLN A 60 3.01 12.65 0.24
C GLN A 60 2.83 11.44 1.16
N HIS A 61 3.70 11.30 2.16
CA HIS A 61 3.42 10.41 3.28
C HIS A 61 2.16 10.93 3.98
N PRO A 62 1.12 10.10 4.21
CA PRO A 62 0.02 10.53 5.05
C PRO A 62 0.58 10.87 6.43
N GLY A 63 0.56 12.16 6.77
CA GLY A 63 0.83 12.61 8.12
C GLY A 63 -0.29 12.06 9.00
N GLY A 64 0.02 11.04 9.79
CA GLY A 64 -0.94 10.31 10.61
C GLY A 64 -0.43 10.03 12.01
N ASP A 65 -1.34 9.84 12.94
CA ASP A 65 -1.01 9.39 14.29
C ASP A 65 -0.67 7.89 14.32
N LEU A 66 -0.22 7.39 15.48
CA LEU A 66 0.16 5.98 15.62
C LEU A 66 -0.98 5.01 15.28
N GLN A 67 -2.24 5.40 15.50
CA GLN A 67 -3.38 4.54 15.21
C GLN A 67 -3.56 4.40 13.70
N GLU A 68 -3.46 5.49 12.95
CA GLU A 68 -3.56 5.46 11.49
C GLU A 68 -2.45 4.59 10.87
N TRP A 69 -1.23 4.65 11.40
CA TRP A 69 -0.15 3.75 10.99
C TRP A 69 -0.43 2.28 11.28
N ARG A 70 -1.05 1.96 12.43
CA ARG A 70 -1.46 0.57 12.75
C ARG A 70 -2.52 0.08 11.78
N ASP A 71 -3.49 0.94 11.44
CA ASP A 71 -4.57 0.59 10.53
C ASP A 71 -4.04 0.33 9.11
N ILE A 72 -3.09 1.16 8.63
CA ILE A 72 -2.38 0.95 7.36
C ILE A 72 -1.59 -0.37 7.38
N ALA A 73 -0.87 -0.66 8.47
CA ALA A 73 -0.12 -1.91 8.59
C ALA A 73 -1.04 -3.15 8.53
N VAL A 74 -2.20 -3.09 9.17
CA VAL A 74 -3.21 -4.17 9.13
C VAL A 74 -3.87 -4.26 7.75
N LEU A 75 -4.10 -3.13 7.06
CA LEU A 75 -4.63 -3.11 5.69
C LEU A 75 -3.69 -3.84 4.72
N ILE A 76 -2.38 -3.61 4.84
CA ILE A 76 -1.36 -4.18 3.94
C ILE A 76 -1.03 -5.63 4.32
N GLY A 77 -0.71 -5.88 5.60
CA GLY A 77 -0.21 -7.17 6.09
C GLY A 77 -1.29 -8.15 6.51
N GLY A 78 -2.52 -7.67 6.73
CA GLY A 78 -3.59 -8.43 7.37
C GLY A 78 -3.40 -8.54 8.89
N PRO A 79 -4.39 -9.12 9.60
CA PRO A 79 -4.30 -9.33 11.04
C PRO A 79 -3.19 -10.32 11.39
N ASN A 80 -2.46 -10.05 12.48
CA ASN A 80 -1.45 -10.98 13.00
C ASN A 80 -2.15 -12.23 13.58
N ARG A 81 -2.06 -13.36 12.87
CA ARG A 81 -2.69 -14.63 13.27
C ARG A 81 -2.05 -15.28 14.50
N GLY A 82 -0.88 -14.83 14.94
CA GLY A 82 -0.19 -15.31 16.15
C GLY A 82 -0.55 -14.54 17.42
N LEU A 83 -1.32 -13.45 17.29
CA LEU A 83 -1.84 -12.68 18.42
C LEU A 83 -3.09 -13.40 18.96
N GLY A 84 -3.00 -13.97 20.17
CA GLY A 84 -4.14 -14.61 20.83
C GLY A 84 -5.18 -13.58 21.27
N ASP A 85 -6.43 -14.05 21.47
CA ASP A 85 -7.65 -13.24 21.67
C ASP A 85 -7.61 -12.20 22.81
N ASN A 86 -6.59 -12.24 23.67
CA ASN A 86 -6.52 -11.48 24.91
C ASN A 86 -5.33 -10.51 24.98
N LYS A 87 -4.80 -10.10 23.84
CA LYS A 87 -3.69 -9.13 23.75
C LYS A 87 -4.09 -7.94 22.86
N PRO A 88 -3.70 -6.70 23.25
CA PRO A 88 -4.04 -5.48 22.49
C PRO A 88 -3.29 -5.37 21.16
#